data_AF-A0A0F9B4P8-F1
#
_entry.id   AF-A0A0F9B4P8-F1
#
_cell.length_a   1.000
_cell.length_b   1.000
_cell.length_c   1.000
_cell.angle_alpha   90.00
_cell.angle_beta   90.00
_cell.angle_gamma   90.00
#
_symmetry.space_group_name_H-M   'P 1'
#
loop_
_entity.id
_entity.type
_entity.pdbx_description
1 polymer ?
#
loop_
_entity_poly.entity_id
_entity_poly.type
_entity_poly.pdbx_seq_one_letter_code
_entity_poly.pdbx_strand_id
1 'polypeptide(L)'
;DYNDMNRAFELLSPHQYPEIMPTGFCFMMERALVDLIGTFDEGYISYGEETDFWMRTITRIVDGRVSNWRAVLADDTYLFHERGTSFSIMPDEEHMGFRKSGASRFHAIWPQYAELSKTFDINKSLAQLRTPVAHSVIQKGNPKYRICFVVHSTENCGGMKVIADIVNYLNESNVEAKVVHIRRDPSHTSLLPSLRTAPIIFEGIQDFVQNFHEKVWPAGVEGVVVAGTGELMSAVASVTVDDPNLTSLHFSQSDDVSISPTKEMSNHIANANKLADYTITNSKWTAEKMAKSVEVAGHVSVGYDNLMFYPKNREGGDERPTVLVSLGNLVYPFKGNDRGIDMCRELHTLCKKNKKEIRILANGIDQITDCPAIIGLGVMNQPRFAKVLGTEVDIYCDPAKNHSYGLPSLEAMASGA
;
A
#
# COMPACT_ATOMS: atom_id res chain seq x y z
N ASP A 1 6.69 -13.22 15.69
CA ASP A 1 7.01 -13.35 14.26
C ASP A 1 7.99 -12.22 13.87
N TYR A 2 8.78 -12.35 12.80
CA TYR A 2 9.66 -11.25 12.33
C TYR A 2 8.85 -10.02 11.92
N ASN A 3 7.62 -10.22 11.43
CA ASN A 3 6.68 -9.13 11.14
C ASN A 3 6.28 -8.34 12.40
N ASP A 4 6.04 -9.03 13.52
CA ASP A 4 5.75 -8.37 14.80
C ASP A 4 6.94 -7.53 15.29
N MET A 5 8.17 -8.00 15.02
CA MET A 5 9.39 -7.25 15.33
C MET A 5 9.48 -5.98 14.49
N ASN A 6 9.28 -6.05 13.18
CA ASN A 6 9.28 -4.85 12.34
C ASN A 6 8.22 -3.84 12.76
N ARG A 7 6.99 -4.31 13.01
CA ARG A 7 5.90 -3.47 13.51
C ARG A 7 6.22 -2.83 14.87
N ALA A 8 6.86 -3.58 15.77
CA ALA A 8 7.25 -3.05 17.07
C ALA A 8 8.29 -1.93 16.93
N PHE A 9 9.26 -2.09 16.02
CA PHE A 9 10.25 -1.06 15.74
C PHE A 9 9.60 0.17 15.09
N GLU A 10 8.73 -0.01 14.09
CA GLU A 10 8.02 1.11 13.46
C GLU A 10 7.15 1.89 14.46
N LEU A 11 6.41 1.20 15.34
CA LEU A 11 5.51 1.85 16.31
C LEU A 11 6.23 2.49 17.50
N LEU A 12 7.35 1.92 17.94
CA LEU A 12 8.07 2.35 19.14
C LEU A 12 9.29 3.21 18.82
N SER A 13 9.65 3.33 17.54
CA SER A 13 10.79 4.12 17.13
C SER A 13 10.58 5.59 17.48
N PRO A 14 11.59 6.25 18.05
CA PRO A 14 11.57 7.69 18.22
C PRO A 14 11.94 8.44 16.93
N HIS A 15 12.21 7.73 15.82
CA HIS A 15 12.66 8.25 14.52
C HIS A 15 13.85 9.22 14.66
N GLN A 16 14.81 8.85 15.50
CA GLN A 16 15.98 9.69 15.80
C GLN A 16 17.13 9.45 14.83
N TYR A 17 17.13 8.31 14.13
CA TYR A 17 18.15 7.94 13.16
C TYR A 17 19.58 8.22 13.64
N PRO A 18 20.01 7.61 14.77
CA PRO A 18 21.29 7.94 15.36
C PRO A 18 22.42 7.55 14.42
N GLU A 19 23.45 8.38 14.40
CA GLU A 19 24.63 8.12 13.61
C GLU A 19 25.34 6.87 14.13
N ILE A 20 25.68 5.98 13.20
CA ILE A 20 26.44 4.77 13.48
C ILE A 20 27.65 4.67 12.55
N MET A 21 28.69 4.01 13.03
CA MET A 21 29.70 3.44 12.15
C MET A 21 29.17 2.10 11.64
N PRO A 22 28.90 1.96 10.34
CA PRO A 22 28.21 0.80 9.86
C PRO A 22 29.18 -0.38 9.67
N THR A 23 28.77 -1.56 10.13
CA THR A 23 29.51 -2.82 10.03
C THR A 23 28.54 -3.94 9.66
N GLY A 24 28.72 -4.64 8.53
CA GLY A 24 27.83 -5.71 8.05
C GLY A 24 26.89 -5.35 6.88
N PHE A 25 26.07 -6.32 6.42
CA PHE A 25 25.58 -6.41 5.02
C PHE A 25 24.17 -5.87 4.70
N CYS A 26 23.67 -4.82 5.35
CA CYS A 26 22.36 -4.23 4.97
C CYS A 26 22.39 -2.71 4.98
N PHE A 27 22.63 -2.11 3.80
CA PHE A 27 22.62 -0.67 3.60
C PHE A 27 21.48 -0.25 2.68
N MET A 28 20.86 0.86 3.03
CA MET A 28 20.14 1.69 2.07
C MET A 28 21.03 2.91 1.77
N MET A 29 21.23 3.21 0.50
CA MET A 29 22.09 4.32 0.06
C MET A 29 21.37 5.11 -1.03
N GLU A 30 21.51 6.44 -1.00
CA GLU A 30 21.00 7.27 -2.07
C GLU A 30 21.77 7.06 -3.36
N ARG A 31 21.06 7.04 -4.49
CA ARG A 31 21.70 6.91 -5.81
C ARG A 31 22.69 8.05 -6.09
N ALA A 32 22.37 9.27 -5.66
CA ALA A 32 23.24 10.42 -5.80
C ALA A 32 24.60 10.25 -5.07
N LEU A 33 24.62 9.53 -3.94
CA LEU A 33 25.87 9.20 -3.26
C LEU A 33 26.71 8.22 -4.09
N VAL A 34 26.08 7.18 -4.63
CA VAL A 34 26.76 6.20 -5.51
C VAL A 34 27.33 6.88 -6.76
N ASP A 35 26.58 7.78 -7.38
CA ASP A 35 27.04 8.55 -8.54
C ASP A 35 28.23 9.48 -8.19
N LEU A 36 28.30 9.93 -6.93
CA LEU A 36 29.35 10.83 -6.43
C LEU A 36 30.67 10.12 -6.07
N ILE A 37 30.59 8.96 -5.39
CA ILE A 37 31.76 8.27 -4.83
C ILE A 37 32.06 6.91 -5.46
N GLY A 38 31.21 6.43 -6.37
CA GLY A 38 31.30 5.11 -6.99
C GLY A 38 30.66 4.01 -6.15
N THR A 39 30.62 2.78 -6.67
CA THR A 39 30.05 1.59 -6.03
C THR A 39 30.97 1.00 -4.95
N PHE A 40 30.59 -0.15 -4.38
CA PHE A 40 31.51 -0.98 -3.59
C PHE A 40 32.71 -1.43 -4.43
N ASP A 41 33.83 -1.63 -3.74
CA ASP A 41 35.08 -2.08 -4.35
C ASP A 41 35.16 -3.62 -4.27
N GLU A 42 34.99 -4.25 -5.43
CA GLU A 42 34.99 -5.72 -5.60
C GLU A 42 36.35 -6.38 -5.24
N GLY A 43 37.39 -5.58 -4.97
CA GLY A 43 38.68 -6.08 -4.46
C GLY A 43 38.65 -6.49 -2.99
N TYR A 44 37.59 -6.16 -2.23
CA TYR A 44 37.38 -6.70 -0.90
C TYR A 44 36.80 -8.12 -0.97
N ILE A 45 37.27 -8.99 -0.08
CA ILE A 45 36.74 -10.35 0.05
C ILE A 45 36.28 -10.53 1.50
N SER A 46 35.00 -10.88 1.69
CA SER A 46 34.38 -11.22 2.98
C SER A 46 34.28 -10.09 4.02
N TYR A 47 35.11 -9.05 3.96
CA TYR A 47 35.11 -7.93 4.91
C TYR A 47 35.71 -6.65 4.34
N GLY A 48 35.12 -5.50 4.69
CA GLY A 48 35.73 -4.17 4.57
C GLY A 48 35.16 -3.31 3.44
N GLU A 49 34.38 -3.87 2.52
CA GLU A 49 33.75 -3.13 1.41
C GLU A 49 32.78 -2.05 1.89
N GLU A 50 32.03 -2.36 2.93
CA GLU A 50 31.01 -1.50 3.48
C GLU A 50 31.60 -0.37 4.31
N THR A 51 32.64 -0.70 5.08
CA THR A 51 33.39 0.27 5.87
C THR A 51 34.21 1.18 4.96
N ASP A 52 34.78 0.65 3.87
CA ASP A 52 35.46 1.44 2.83
C ASP A 52 34.52 2.44 2.16
N PHE A 53 33.34 1.98 1.75
CA PHE A 53 32.33 2.85 1.15
C PHE A 53 31.94 3.98 2.10
N TRP A 54 31.73 3.67 3.38
CA TRP A 54 31.49 4.68 4.41
C TRP A 54 32.67 5.64 4.57
N MET A 55 33.91 5.15 4.63
CA MET A 55 35.11 5.98 4.72
C MET A 55 35.23 6.92 3.51
N ARG A 56 35.02 6.41 2.29
CA ARG A 56 34.96 7.24 1.08
C ARG A 56 33.88 8.31 1.18
N THR A 57 32.71 7.95 1.70
CA THR A 57 31.60 8.88 1.93
C THR A 57 32.02 10.03 2.83
N ILE A 58 32.49 9.75 4.05
CA ILE A 58 32.76 10.79 5.06
C ILE A 58 34.08 11.55 4.86
N THR A 59 34.98 11.07 3.99
CA THR A 59 36.24 11.77 3.68
C THR A 59 36.24 12.47 2.34
N ARG A 60 35.21 12.26 1.51
CA ARG A 60 35.12 12.87 0.17
C ARG A 60 35.12 14.39 0.28
N ILE A 61 35.95 15.05 -0.51
CA ILE A 61 35.94 16.51 -0.64
C ILE A 61 35.11 16.91 -1.86
N VAL A 62 34.09 17.73 -1.65
CA VAL A 62 33.23 18.35 -2.66
C VAL A 62 33.30 19.87 -2.46
N ASP A 63 33.66 20.62 -3.50
CA ASP A 63 33.79 22.08 -3.46
C ASP A 63 34.67 22.60 -2.30
N GLY A 64 35.77 21.90 -2.04
CA GLY A 64 36.73 22.26 -0.99
C GLY A 64 36.28 21.94 0.45
N ARG A 65 35.17 21.21 0.62
CA ARG A 65 34.65 20.78 1.93
C ARG A 65 34.48 19.27 1.98
N VAL A 66 34.65 18.71 3.17
CA VAL A 66 34.29 17.31 3.41
C VAL A 66 32.77 17.16 3.24
N SER A 67 32.35 16.04 2.67
CA SER A 67 30.94 15.74 2.42
C SER A 67 30.14 15.73 3.73
N ASN A 68 28.88 16.18 3.67
CA ASN A 68 27.97 16.20 4.82
C ASN A 68 27.13 14.92 4.93
N TRP A 69 27.52 13.85 4.24
CA TRP A 69 26.82 12.57 4.34
C TRP A 69 27.10 11.92 5.69
N ARG A 70 26.08 11.22 6.22
CA ARG A 70 26.14 10.52 7.51
C ARG A 70 25.58 9.12 7.34
N ALA A 71 26.13 8.15 8.05
CA ALA A 71 25.55 6.82 8.17
C ALA A 71 24.70 6.77 9.44
N VAL A 72 23.42 6.43 9.29
CA VAL A 72 22.46 6.39 10.40
C VAL A 72 21.84 5.01 10.51
N LEU A 73 21.49 4.62 11.73
CA LEU A 73 20.68 3.44 11.98
C LEU A 73 19.20 3.79 11.73
N ALA A 74 18.51 3.01 10.90
CA ALA A 74 17.06 3.07 10.80
C ALA A 74 16.44 2.45 12.07
N ASP A 75 16.09 3.27 13.06
CA ASP A 75 15.56 2.83 14.35
C ASP A 75 14.10 2.39 14.31
N ASP A 76 13.44 2.59 13.17
CA ASP A 76 12.07 2.19 12.82
C ASP A 76 11.99 0.92 11.98
N THR A 77 13.13 0.31 11.64
CA THR A 77 13.18 -0.80 10.70
C THR A 77 13.83 -2.02 11.34
N TYR A 78 13.20 -3.19 11.17
CA TYR A 78 13.78 -4.47 11.54
C TYR A 78 14.03 -5.31 10.29
N LEU A 79 15.29 -5.64 10.05
CA LEU A 79 15.69 -6.59 9.01
C LEU A 79 16.05 -7.91 9.67
N PHE A 80 15.26 -8.94 9.37
CA PHE A 80 15.62 -10.30 9.76
C PHE A 80 16.71 -10.83 8.85
N HIS A 81 17.87 -11.13 9.43
CA HIS A 81 18.96 -11.80 8.73
C HIS A 81 19.11 -13.22 9.28
N GLU A 82 18.81 -14.21 8.45
CA GLU A 82 19.17 -15.60 8.75
C GLU A 82 20.70 -15.70 8.63
N ARG A 83 21.40 -15.90 9.75
CA ARG A 83 22.87 -15.84 9.77
C ARG A 83 23.45 -17.06 9.04
N GLY A 84 24.53 -16.84 8.30
CA GLY A 84 25.45 -17.90 7.86
C GLY A 84 25.20 -18.47 6.46
N THR A 85 24.15 -18.08 5.74
CA THR A 85 23.81 -18.68 4.43
C THR A 85 24.87 -18.46 3.34
N SER A 86 25.57 -17.31 3.36
CA SER A 86 26.56 -16.98 2.32
C SER A 86 27.93 -17.64 2.50
N PHE A 87 28.26 -18.13 3.70
CA PHE A 87 29.56 -18.76 4.01
C PHE A 87 29.43 -20.14 4.67
N SER A 88 28.22 -20.67 4.85
CA SER A 88 27.96 -21.98 5.47
C SER A 88 28.54 -23.17 4.71
N ILE A 89 28.91 -22.96 3.45
CA ILE A 89 29.55 -23.96 2.57
C ILE A 89 31.08 -23.93 2.65
N MET A 90 31.67 -22.97 3.35
CA MET A 90 33.11 -22.76 3.43
C MET A 90 33.64 -23.16 4.82
N PRO A 91 34.80 -23.83 4.91
CA PRO A 91 35.45 -24.10 6.19
C PRO A 91 35.78 -22.81 6.95
N ASP A 92 35.64 -22.81 8.27
CA ASP A 92 35.87 -21.64 9.13
C ASP A 92 37.27 -21.02 8.93
N GLU A 93 38.30 -21.85 8.75
CA GLU A 93 39.68 -21.38 8.54
C GLU A 93 39.83 -20.57 7.25
N GLU A 94 39.15 -21.01 6.18
CA GLU A 94 39.18 -20.34 4.88
C GLU A 94 38.43 -19.01 4.94
N HIS A 95 37.24 -19.00 5.55
CA HIS A 95 36.46 -17.78 5.77
C HIS A 95 37.24 -16.76 6.63
N MET A 96 37.89 -17.22 7.71
CA MET A 96 38.74 -16.36 8.54
C MET A 96 39.96 -15.83 7.77
N GLY A 97 40.54 -16.62 6.87
CA GLY A 97 41.59 -16.20 5.95
C GLY A 97 41.15 -15.04 5.05
N PHE A 98 39.97 -15.14 4.44
CA PHE A 98 39.40 -14.06 3.63
C PHE A 98 39.10 -12.80 4.43
N ARG A 99 38.48 -12.94 5.62
CA ARG A 99 38.26 -11.80 6.52
C ARG A 99 39.55 -11.07 6.88
N LYS A 100 40.62 -11.82 7.16
CA LYS A 100 41.94 -11.24 7.47
C LYS A 100 42.53 -10.51 6.27
N SER A 101 42.37 -11.07 5.06
CA SER A 101 42.81 -10.42 3.81
C SER A 101 42.06 -9.11 3.58
N GLY A 102 40.73 -9.13 3.66
CA GLY A 102 39.88 -7.94 3.54
C GLY A 102 40.23 -6.86 4.57
N ALA A 103 40.39 -7.25 5.84
CA ALA A 103 40.80 -6.33 6.90
C ALA A 103 42.20 -5.74 6.66
N SER A 104 43.16 -6.55 6.20
CA SER A 104 44.52 -6.08 5.91
C SER A 104 44.52 -5.06 4.77
N ARG A 105 43.76 -5.32 3.71
CA ARG A 105 43.56 -4.39 2.59
C ARG A 105 42.93 -3.09 3.07
N PHE A 106 41.84 -3.18 3.83
CA PHE A 106 41.13 -2.02 4.37
C PHE A 106 42.07 -1.12 5.18
N HIS A 107 42.84 -1.70 6.11
CA HIS A 107 43.79 -0.94 6.93
C HIS A 107 44.98 -0.37 6.14
N ALA A 108 45.35 -0.97 5.01
CA ALA A 108 46.37 -0.41 4.12
C ALA A 108 45.85 0.84 3.39
N ILE A 109 44.57 0.86 3.00
CA ILE A 109 43.92 2.00 2.35
C ILE A 109 43.58 3.11 3.36
N TRP A 110 43.12 2.72 4.56
CA TRP A 110 42.66 3.62 5.62
C TRP A 110 43.47 3.46 6.92
N PRO A 111 44.77 3.81 6.93
CA PRO A 111 45.63 3.66 8.11
C PRO A 111 45.13 4.47 9.32
N GLN A 112 44.42 5.57 9.08
CA GLN A 112 43.84 6.43 10.12
C GLN A 112 42.56 5.86 10.77
N TYR A 113 41.97 4.80 10.22
CA TYR A 113 40.71 4.26 10.72
C TYR A 113 40.78 3.81 12.18
N ALA A 114 41.93 3.28 12.62
CA ALA A 114 42.12 2.86 14.00
C ALA A 114 41.94 3.99 15.02
N GLU A 115 42.34 5.21 14.67
CA GLU A 115 42.11 6.39 15.53
C GLU A 115 40.69 6.95 15.33
N LEU A 116 40.21 6.99 14.08
CA LEU A 116 38.86 7.46 13.78
C LEU A 116 37.78 6.63 14.49
N SER A 117 37.91 5.30 14.47
CA SER A 117 36.97 4.39 15.13
C SER A 117 36.86 4.60 16.64
N LYS A 118 37.93 5.03 17.31
CA LYS A 118 37.89 5.40 18.74
C LYS A 118 37.06 6.65 19.01
N THR A 119 36.88 7.52 18.01
CA THR A 119 36.03 8.71 18.15
C THR A 119 34.54 8.37 18.11
N PHE A 120 34.19 7.15 17.68
CA PHE A 120 32.83 6.69 17.53
C PHE A 120 32.41 5.82 18.72
N ASP A 121 31.49 6.31 19.54
CA ASP A 121 30.95 5.57 20.67
C ASP A 121 29.55 5.04 20.35
N ILE A 122 29.50 3.81 19.85
CA ILE A 122 28.24 3.15 19.51
C ILE A 122 27.33 2.96 20.73
N ASN A 123 27.89 2.79 21.93
CA ASN A 123 27.08 2.65 23.14
C ASN A 123 26.38 3.96 23.47
N LYS A 124 27.05 5.10 23.25
CA LYS A 124 26.44 6.42 23.39
C LYS A 124 25.38 6.68 22.31
N SER A 125 25.66 6.35 21.05
CA SER A 125 24.69 6.48 19.95
C SER A 125 23.42 5.66 20.20
N LEU A 126 23.58 4.41 20.65
CA LEU A 126 22.46 3.48 20.86
C LEU A 126 21.79 3.62 22.24
N ALA A 127 22.43 4.27 23.22
CA ALA A 127 21.81 4.52 24.53
C ALA A 127 20.50 5.31 24.42
N GLN A 128 20.37 6.14 23.38
CA GLN A 128 19.16 6.92 23.07
C GLN A 128 18.01 6.03 22.56
N LEU A 129 18.32 4.87 21.99
CA LEU A 129 17.35 3.92 21.45
C LEU A 129 16.90 2.84 22.45
N ARG A 130 17.34 2.92 23.71
CA ARG A 130 16.92 1.98 24.77
C ARG A 130 15.49 2.26 25.24
N THR A 131 14.54 2.24 24.32
CA THR A 131 13.13 2.07 24.63
C THR A 131 12.94 0.58 24.92
N PRO A 132 12.39 0.17 26.07
CA PRO A 132 12.03 -1.22 26.27
C PRO A 132 11.01 -1.58 25.19
N VAL A 133 11.41 -2.41 24.21
CA VAL A 133 10.49 -2.95 23.22
C VAL A 133 9.40 -3.65 24.01
N ALA A 134 8.20 -3.07 23.98
CA ALA A 134 7.16 -3.51 24.87
C ALA A 134 6.80 -4.95 24.49
N HIS A 135 7.06 -5.89 25.38
CA HIS A 135 6.67 -7.30 25.21
C HIS A 135 5.18 -7.44 24.83
N SER A 136 4.34 -6.48 25.24
CA SER A 136 2.93 -6.39 24.87
C SER A 136 2.65 -6.10 23.39
N VAL A 137 3.60 -5.52 22.65
CA VAL A 137 3.53 -5.33 21.19
C VAL A 137 3.97 -6.60 20.46
N ILE A 138 4.96 -7.31 21.01
CA ILE A 138 5.46 -8.59 20.48
C ILE A 138 4.52 -9.78 20.82
N GLN A 139 3.60 -9.61 21.77
CA GLN A 139 2.63 -10.64 22.18
C GLN A 139 1.16 -10.20 21.98
N LYS A 140 0.78 -9.80 20.76
CA LYS A 140 -0.63 -9.94 20.39
C LYS A 140 -0.85 -11.38 19.93
N GLY A 141 -1.52 -12.16 20.78
CA GLY A 141 -2.18 -13.37 20.30
C GLY A 141 -3.18 -12.95 19.23
N ASN A 142 -2.81 -13.14 17.97
CA ASN A 142 -3.71 -12.80 16.89
C ASN A 142 -4.95 -13.68 16.97
N PRO A 143 -6.12 -13.14 16.59
CA PRO A 143 -7.32 -13.96 16.53
C PRO A 143 -7.05 -15.21 15.68
N LYS A 144 -7.47 -16.38 16.18
CA LYS A 144 -7.28 -17.69 15.50
C LYS A 144 -8.00 -17.81 14.15
N TYR A 145 -8.80 -16.81 13.78
CA TYR A 145 -9.69 -16.89 12.63
C TYR A 145 -8.93 -16.66 11.33
N ARG A 146 -9.35 -17.40 10.30
CA ARG A 146 -8.89 -17.22 8.92
C ARG A 146 -9.94 -16.47 8.15
N ILE A 147 -9.53 -15.66 7.18
CA ILE A 147 -10.46 -14.82 6.42
C ILE A 147 -10.15 -14.99 4.93
N CYS A 148 -11.17 -15.15 4.08
CA CYS A 148 -10.98 -15.14 2.64
C CYS A 148 -12.00 -14.24 1.97
N PHE A 149 -11.53 -13.35 1.10
CA PHE A 149 -12.36 -12.45 0.30
C PHE A 149 -12.59 -13.08 -1.07
N VAL A 150 -13.84 -13.39 -1.37
CA VAL A 150 -14.29 -13.92 -2.65
C VAL A 150 -14.64 -12.74 -3.56
N VAL A 151 -14.00 -12.69 -4.74
CA VAL A 151 -14.14 -11.63 -5.73
C VAL A 151 -14.25 -12.20 -7.14
N HIS A 152 -14.80 -11.40 -8.06
CA HIS A 152 -14.88 -11.74 -9.49
C HIS A 152 -13.81 -11.08 -10.36
N SER A 153 -13.07 -10.15 -9.80
CA SER A 153 -12.01 -9.44 -10.50
C SER A 153 -10.92 -9.09 -9.51
N THR A 154 -9.68 -9.31 -9.94
CA THR A 154 -8.46 -8.90 -9.24
C THR A 154 -7.82 -7.68 -9.90
N GLU A 155 -8.55 -6.98 -10.78
CA GLU A 155 -8.05 -5.84 -11.52
C GLU A 155 -7.89 -4.58 -10.66
N ASN A 156 -7.18 -3.60 -11.21
CA ASN A 156 -7.00 -2.31 -10.59
C ASN A 156 -8.31 -1.50 -10.59
N CYS A 157 -9.10 -1.66 -9.53
CA CYS A 157 -10.30 -0.89 -9.25
C CYS A 157 -10.40 -0.55 -7.76
N GLY A 158 -11.20 0.46 -7.43
CA GLY A 158 -11.30 0.98 -6.05
C GLY A 158 -11.70 -0.08 -5.01
N GLY A 159 -12.65 -0.96 -5.34
CA GLY A 159 -13.08 -2.01 -4.41
C GLY A 159 -12.02 -3.07 -4.17
N MET A 160 -11.35 -3.52 -5.23
CA MET A 160 -10.26 -4.47 -5.10
C MET A 160 -9.07 -3.87 -4.35
N LYS A 161 -8.80 -2.57 -4.50
CA LYS A 161 -7.77 -1.87 -3.70
C LYS A 161 -8.07 -1.92 -2.21
N VAL A 162 -9.31 -1.61 -1.81
CA VAL A 162 -9.73 -1.68 -0.40
C VAL A 162 -9.59 -3.11 0.15
N ILE A 163 -10.05 -4.11 -0.61
CA ILE A 163 -9.90 -5.52 -0.22
C ILE A 163 -8.41 -5.90 -0.09
N ALA A 164 -7.57 -5.51 -1.03
CA ALA A 164 -6.15 -5.80 -1.00
C ALA A 164 -5.46 -5.16 0.22
N ASP A 165 -5.80 -3.92 0.56
CA ASP A 165 -5.27 -3.25 1.75
C ASP A 165 -5.68 -3.96 3.03
N ILE A 166 -6.95 -4.38 3.15
CA ILE A 166 -7.45 -5.15 4.28
C ILE A 166 -6.71 -6.49 4.39
N VAL A 167 -6.59 -7.23 3.28
CA VAL A 167 -5.92 -8.55 3.26
C VAL A 167 -4.44 -8.43 3.60
N ASN A 168 -3.74 -7.45 3.04
CA ASN A 168 -2.34 -7.19 3.35
C ASN A 168 -2.16 -6.87 4.84
N TYR A 169 -2.98 -5.95 5.38
CA TYR A 169 -2.91 -5.57 6.79
C TYR A 169 -3.23 -6.73 7.74
N LEU A 170 -4.21 -7.57 7.40
CA LEU A 170 -4.54 -8.76 8.19
C LEU A 170 -3.37 -9.75 8.20
N ASN A 171 -2.77 -10.02 7.05
CA ASN A 171 -1.59 -10.88 6.95
C ASN A 171 -0.38 -10.31 7.72
N GLU A 172 -0.13 -9.00 7.63
CA GLU A 172 0.90 -8.30 8.42
C GLU A 172 0.60 -8.31 9.92
N SER A 173 -0.67 -8.40 10.28
CA SER A 173 -1.14 -8.62 11.64
C SER A 173 -1.27 -10.11 11.97
N ASN A 174 -0.63 -10.99 11.20
CA ASN A 174 -0.56 -12.45 11.38
C ASN A 174 -1.94 -13.10 11.64
N VAL A 175 -2.93 -12.63 10.86
CA VAL A 175 -4.24 -13.26 10.58
C VAL A 175 -4.16 -13.84 9.17
N GLU A 176 -4.45 -15.13 9.00
CA GLU A 176 -4.40 -15.77 7.67
C GLU A 176 -5.52 -15.22 6.77
N ALA A 177 -5.19 -14.29 5.89
CA ALA A 177 -6.12 -13.64 4.97
C ALA A 177 -5.80 -13.99 3.51
N LYS A 178 -6.82 -14.41 2.74
CA LYS A 178 -6.68 -14.83 1.34
C LYS A 178 -7.62 -14.05 0.43
N VAL A 179 -7.25 -13.92 -0.84
CA VAL A 179 -8.17 -13.52 -1.91
C VAL A 179 -8.50 -14.74 -2.74
N VAL A 180 -9.79 -14.99 -2.94
CA VAL A 180 -10.34 -16.03 -3.80
C VAL A 180 -10.96 -15.35 -5.02
N HIS A 181 -10.48 -15.70 -6.21
CA HIS A 181 -10.95 -15.16 -7.47
C HIS A 181 -11.79 -16.21 -8.21
N ILE A 182 -13.09 -15.98 -8.30
CA ILE A 182 -14.00 -16.77 -9.15
C ILE A 182 -14.08 -16.11 -10.52
N ARG A 183 -13.44 -16.71 -11.52
CA ARG A 183 -13.38 -16.16 -12.87
C ARG A 183 -14.78 -16.06 -13.49
N ARG A 184 -15.05 -14.91 -14.11
CA ARG A 184 -16.17 -14.74 -15.07
C ARG A 184 -15.72 -14.91 -16.50
N ASP A 185 -14.49 -14.49 -16.77
CA ASP A 185 -13.86 -14.51 -18.08
C ASP A 185 -12.45 -15.10 -17.93
N PRO A 186 -12.17 -16.27 -18.53
CA PRO A 186 -10.85 -16.91 -18.49
C PRO A 186 -9.72 -16.05 -19.06
N SER A 187 -10.03 -15.05 -19.89
CA SER A 187 -9.04 -14.16 -20.50
C SER A 187 -8.49 -13.10 -19.53
N HIS A 188 -9.17 -12.85 -18.41
CA HIS A 188 -8.76 -11.86 -17.44
C HIS A 188 -7.69 -12.42 -16.49
N THR A 189 -6.45 -11.97 -16.68
CA THR A 189 -5.27 -12.37 -15.90
C THR A 189 -4.65 -11.23 -15.10
N SER A 190 -5.22 -10.02 -15.20
CA SER A 190 -4.71 -8.83 -14.53
C SER A 190 -4.82 -8.96 -13.01
N LEU A 191 -3.68 -8.75 -12.35
CA LEU A 191 -3.53 -8.72 -10.91
C LEU A 191 -3.23 -7.30 -10.46
N LEU A 192 -3.97 -6.84 -9.45
CA LEU A 192 -3.72 -5.57 -8.80
C LEU A 192 -2.31 -5.61 -8.17
N PRO A 193 -1.36 -4.76 -8.59
CA PRO A 193 0.03 -4.83 -8.13
C PRO A 193 0.21 -4.65 -6.62
N SER A 194 -0.74 -4.01 -5.94
CA SER A 194 -0.69 -3.81 -4.49
C SER A 194 -1.12 -5.02 -3.68
N LEU A 195 -1.69 -6.06 -4.29
CA LEU A 195 -2.01 -7.30 -3.59
C LEU A 195 -0.73 -8.14 -3.43
N ARG A 196 -0.29 -8.33 -2.19
CA ARG A 196 1.02 -8.95 -1.88
C ARG A 196 0.99 -10.48 -1.93
N THR A 197 -0.19 -11.08 -1.93
CA THR A 197 -0.41 -12.53 -1.96
C THR A 197 -1.14 -12.95 -3.23
N ALA A 198 -0.68 -14.00 -3.91
CA ALA A 198 -1.36 -14.52 -5.09
C ALA A 198 -2.81 -14.97 -4.75
N PRO A 199 -3.81 -14.60 -5.56
CA PRO A 199 -5.18 -15.05 -5.34
C PRO A 199 -5.34 -16.54 -5.67
N ILE A 200 -6.24 -17.22 -4.97
CA ILE A 200 -6.65 -18.59 -5.26
C ILE A 200 -7.71 -18.54 -6.36
N ILE A 201 -7.42 -19.18 -7.49
CA ILE A 201 -8.25 -19.09 -8.69
C ILE A 201 -9.22 -20.27 -8.75
N PHE A 202 -10.48 -19.95 -9.06
CA PHE A 202 -11.52 -20.89 -9.44
C PHE A 202 -12.07 -20.53 -10.82
N GLU A 203 -12.29 -21.54 -11.67
CA GLU A 203 -12.76 -21.33 -13.06
C GLU A 203 -14.26 -20.97 -13.14
N GLY A 204 -14.97 -21.01 -12.00
CA GLY A 204 -16.36 -20.60 -11.91
C GLY A 204 -16.98 -20.96 -10.56
N ILE A 205 -18.25 -20.62 -10.38
CA ILE A 205 -18.98 -20.85 -9.11
C ILE A 205 -19.02 -22.34 -8.77
N GLN A 206 -19.21 -23.22 -9.76
CA GLN A 206 -19.27 -24.66 -9.51
C GLN A 206 -17.92 -25.22 -9.02
N ASP A 207 -16.81 -24.81 -9.63
CA ASP A 207 -15.45 -25.17 -9.17
C ASP A 207 -15.20 -24.64 -7.75
N PHE A 208 -15.64 -23.40 -7.46
CA PHE A 208 -15.58 -22.83 -6.12
C PHE A 208 -16.31 -23.68 -5.08
N VAL A 209 -17.58 -24.01 -5.33
CA VAL A 209 -18.39 -24.78 -4.38
C VAL A 209 -17.83 -26.19 -4.17
N GLN A 210 -17.36 -26.85 -5.23
CA GLN A 210 -16.87 -28.23 -5.14
C GLN A 210 -15.49 -28.34 -4.49
N ASN A 211 -14.60 -27.37 -4.75
CA ASN A 211 -13.17 -27.50 -4.42
C ASN A 211 -12.70 -26.49 -3.36
N PHE A 212 -13.62 -25.78 -2.68
CA PHE A 212 -13.28 -24.80 -1.64
C PHE A 212 -12.36 -25.39 -0.57
N HIS A 213 -12.74 -26.54 0.00
CA HIS A 213 -11.99 -27.12 1.11
C HIS A 213 -10.63 -27.70 0.71
N GLU A 214 -10.48 -28.09 -0.56
CA GLU A 214 -9.21 -28.58 -1.09
C GLU A 214 -8.25 -27.41 -1.35
N LYS A 215 -8.75 -26.34 -1.97
CA LYS A 215 -7.92 -25.22 -2.46
C LYS A 215 -7.71 -24.11 -1.43
N VAL A 216 -8.67 -23.84 -0.56
CA VAL A 216 -8.64 -22.71 0.38
C VAL A 216 -8.25 -23.16 1.79
N TRP A 217 -9.09 -23.99 2.44
CA TRP A 217 -8.85 -24.50 3.79
C TRP A 217 -9.48 -25.88 4.01
N PRO A 218 -8.78 -26.83 4.64
CA PRO A 218 -9.34 -28.13 4.99
C PRO A 218 -10.65 -28.01 5.79
N ALA A 219 -11.54 -28.99 5.65
CA ALA A 219 -12.78 -29.06 6.44
C ALA A 219 -12.49 -29.10 7.96
N GLY A 220 -13.38 -28.50 8.75
CA GLY A 220 -13.24 -28.42 10.21
C GLY A 220 -12.38 -27.26 10.71
N VAL A 221 -11.92 -26.39 9.81
CA VAL A 221 -11.14 -25.19 10.16
C VAL A 221 -12.08 -23.99 10.37
N GLU A 222 -11.91 -23.29 11.49
CA GLU A 222 -12.64 -22.05 11.76
C GLU A 222 -12.21 -20.92 10.81
N GLY A 223 -13.17 -20.27 10.16
CA GLY A 223 -12.90 -19.20 9.21
C GLY A 223 -14.11 -18.35 8.82
N VAL A 224 -13.84 -17.21 8.21
CA VAL A 224 -14.84 -16.28 7.67
C VAL A 224 -14.68 -16.20 6.15
N VAL A 225 -15.75 -16.49 5.43
CA VAL A 225 -15.79 -16.41 3.97
C VAL A 225 -16.56 -15.15 3.59
N VAL A 226 -15.87 -14.22 2.95
CA VAL A 226 -16.36 -12.85 2.70
C VAL A 226 -16.74 -12.68 1.23
N ALA A 227 -18.01 -12.41 0.93
CA ALA A 227 -18.43 -11.97 -0.39
C ALA A 227 -18.06 -10.49 -0.59
N GLY A 228 -17.21 -10.18 -1.58
CA GLY A 228 -16.80 -8.81 -1.90
C GLY A 228 -17.86 -7.98 -2.65
N THR A 229 -18.89 -8.65 -3.18
CA THR A 229 -20.08 -8.04 -3.80
C THR A 229 -21.31 -8.88 -3.48
N GLY A 230 -22.51 -8.27 -3.53
CA GLY A 230 -23.75 -9.00 -3.22
C GLY A 230 -24.06 -10.17 -4.17
N GLU A 231 -23.57 -10.12 -5.42
CA GLU A 231 -23.73 -11.20 -6.41
C GLU A 231 -23.01 -12.50 -5.99
N LEU A 232 -21.91 -12.38 -5.24
CA LEU A 232 -21.14 -13.53 -4.78
C LEU A 232 -21.72 -14.18 -3.53
N MET A 233 -22.72 -13.57 -2.90
CA MET A 233 -23.23 -14.04 -1.62
C MET A 233 -23.87 -15.44 -1.73
N SER A 234 -24.54 -15.75 -2.83
CA SER A 234 -25.09 -17.10 -3.07
C SER A 234 -24.00 -18.17 -3.16
N ALA A 235 -22.86 -17.85 -3.78
CA ALA A 235 -21.71 -18.76 -3.87
C ALA A 235 -21.08 -18.97 -2.48
N VAL A 236 -20.86 -17.89 -1.74
CA VAL A 236 -20.32 -17.94 -0.37
C VAL A 236 -21.25 -18.71 0.56
N ALA A 237 -22.56 -18.48 0.50
CA ALA A 237 -23.55 -19.22 1.28
C ALA A 237 -23.50 -20.73 0.99
N SER A 238 -23.29 -21.12 -0.27
CA SER A 238 -23.23 -22.53 -0.68
C SER A 238 -22.08 -23.32 -0.05
N VAL A 239 -20.98 -22.66 0.34
CA VAL A 239 -19.84 -23.33 1.00
C VAL A 239 -19.87 -23.19 2.52
N THR A 240 -20.77 -22.36 3.07
CA THR A 240 -20.82 -22.05 4.51
C THR A 240 -22.06 -22.61 5.19
N VAL A 241 -23.18 -22.76 4.49
CA VAL A 241 -24.48 -23.16 5.08
C VAL A 241 -24.45 -24.49 5.83
N ASP A 242 -23.64 -25.44 5.36
CA ASP A 242 -23.53 -26.79 5.94
C ASP A 242 -22.21 -27.00 6.72
N ASP A 243 -21.34 -25.99 6.86
CA ASP A 243 -20.12 -26.07 7.66
C ASP A 243 -20.20 -25.16 8.91
N PRO A 244 -20.43 -25.72 10.11
CA PRO A 244 -20.57 -24.93 11.33
C PRO A 244 -19.28 -24.20 11.76
N ASN A 245 -18.14 -24.49 11.12
CA ASN A 245 -16.87 -23.81 11.40
C ASN A 245 -16.68 -22.56 10.52
N LEU A 246 -17.50 -22.39 9.48
CA LEU A 246 -17.40 -21.25 8.58
C LEU A 246 -18.51 -20.25 8.85
N THR A 247 -18.16 -18.97 8.88
CA THR A 247 -19.11 -17.86 8.95
C THR A 247 -19.16 -17.17 7.60
N SER A 248 -20.37 -16.92 7.10
CA SER A 248 -20.61 -16.18 5.88
C SER A 248 -20.73 -14.68 6.18
N LEU A 249 -20.00 -13.86 5.42
CA LEU A 249 -20.02 -12.41 5.60
C LEU A 249 -20.15 -11.70 4.26
N HIS A 250 -21.02 -10.70 4.19
CA HIS A 250 -21.09 -9.79 3.07
C HIS A 250 -20.35 -8.49 3.40
N PHE A 251 -19.31 -8.16 2.64
CA PHE A 251 -18.65 -6.86 2.71
C PHE A 251 -19.16 -5.95 1.59
N SER A 252 -20.22 -5.20 1.90
CA SER A 252 -20.89 -4.33 0.94
C SER A 252 -20.14 -3.00 0.80
N GLN A 253 -19.64 -2.76 -0.40
CA GLN A 253 -18.82 -1.59 -0.74
C GLN A 253 -19.62 -0.48 -1.45
N SER A 254 -20.88 -0.77 -1.80
CA SER A 254 -21.81 0.15 -2.42
C SER A 254 -23.24 -0.32 -2.21
N ASP A 255 -24.20 0.56 -2.53
CA ASP A 255 -25.60 0.17 -2.73
C ASP A 255 -25.76 -0.60 -4.06
N ASP A 256 -25.29 -1.85 -4.07
CA ASP A 256 -25.28 -2.75 -5.23
C ASP A 256 -26.68 -2.96 -5.82
N VAL A 257 -27.70 -2.94 -4.95
CA VAL A 257 -29.12 -3.06 -5.31
C VAL A 257 -29.55 -1.89 -6.18
N SER A 258 -29.21 -0.64 -5.79
CA SER A 258 -29.62 0.57 -6.52
C SER A 258 -28.83 0.82 -7.80
N ILE A 259 -27.57 0.35 -7.90
CA ILE A 259 -26.74 0.52 -9.11
C ILE A 259 -26.87 -0.62 -10.11
N SER A 260 -27.66 -1.63 -9.79
CA SER A 260 -27.91 -2.76 -10.68
C SER A 260 -28.54 -2.31 -12.02
N PRO A 261 -28.01 -2.69 -13.19
CA PRO A 261 -28.54 -2.34 -14.50
C PRO A 261 -29.99 -2.80 -14.76
N THR A 262 -30.45 -3.87 -14.10
CA THR A 262 -31.81 -4.40 -14.29
C THR A 262 -32.50 -4.63 -12.95
N LYS A 263 -33.84 -4.54 -12.96
CA LYS A 263 -34.68 -4.83 -11.79
C LYS A 263 -34.57 -6.28 -11.34
N GLU A 264 -34.39 -7.21 -12.29
CA GLU A 264 -34.19 -8.62 -12.00
C GLU A 264 -32.89 -8.85 -11.24
N MET A 265 -31.78 -8.26 -11.69
CA MET A 265 -30.49 -8.39 -11.00
C MET A 265 -30.51 -7.71 -9.64
N SER A 266 -31.17 -6.55 -9.54
CA SER A 266 -31.42 -5.84 -8.28
C SER A 266 -32.15 -6.75 -7.27
N ASN A 267 -33.22 -7.42 -7.69
CA ASN A 267 -33.96 -8.36 -6.85
C ASN A 267 -33.11 -9.58 -6.47
N HIS A 268 -32.30 -10.10 -7.41
CA HIS A 268 -31.41 -11.22 -7.16
C HIS A 268 -30.38 -10.89 -6.08
N ILE A 269 -29.68 -9.76 -6.21
CA ILE A 269 -28.71 -9.27 -5.23
C ILE A 269 -29.38 -9.01 -3.88
N ALA A 270 -30.55 -8.37 -3.86
CA ALA A 270 -31.28 -8.11 -2.62
C ALA A 270 -31.66 -9.38 -1.86
N ASN A 271 -31.96 -10.48 -2.58
CA ASN A 271 -32.23 -11.77 -1.97
C ASN A 271 -30.93 -12.49 -1.55
N ALA A 272 -29.89 -12.44 -2.39
CA ALA A 272 -28.59 -13.04 -2.08
C ALA A 272 -27.97 -12.43 -0.82
N ASN A 273 -28.06 -11.11 -0.63
CA ASN A 273 -27.54 -10.41 0.55
C ASN A 273 -28.12 -10.93 1.87
N LYS A 274 -29.34 -11.50 1.86
CA LYS A 274 -29.99 -12.06 3.07
C LYS A 274 -29.42 -13.42 3.48
N LEU A 275 -28.59 -14.02 2.64
CA LEU A 275 -27.93 -15.30 2.92
C LEU A 275 -26.69 -15.16 3.80
N ALA A 276 -26.21 -13.93 4.04
CA ALA A 276 -25.07 -13.68 4.90
C ALA A 276 -25.46 -13.76 6.38
N ASP A 277 -24.62 -14.40 7.20
CA ASP A 277 -24.76 -14.36 8.66
C ASP A 277 -24.54 -12.94 9.17
N TYR A 278 -23.58 -12.23 8.57
CA TYR A 278 -23.26 -10.85 8.90
C TYR A 278 -23.09 -10.00 7.65
N THR A 279 -23.61 -8.77 7.67
CA THR A 279 -23.28 -7.74 6.69
C THR A 279 -22.47 -6.63 7.35
N ILE A 280 -21.31 -6.34 6.80
CA ILE A 280 -20.53 -5.14 7.11
C ILE A 280 -20.40 -4.27 5.88
N THR A 281 -20.25 -2.97 6.09
CA THR A 281 -20.17 -1.99 4.99
C THR A 281 -18.88 -1.19 5.05
N ASN A 282 -18.52 -0.51 3.97
CA ASN A 282 -17.33 0.34 3.92
C ASN A 282 -17.55 1.77 4.46
N SER A 283 -18.79 2.15 4.77
CA SER A 283 -19.12 3.49 5.24
C SER A 283 -20.47 3.51 5.97
N LYS A 284 -20.67 4.50 6.84
CA LYS A 284 -21.96 4.74 7.49
C LYS A 284 -23.08 5.00 6.48
N TRP A 285 -22.77 5.70 5.39
CA TRP A 285 -23.74 5.98 4.34
C TRP A 285 -24.21 4.70 3.64
N THR A 286 -23.28 3.79 3.31
CA THR A 286 -23.59 2.48 2.75
C THR A 286 -24.40 1.65 3.75
N ALA A 287 -24.05 1.69 5.04
CA ALA A 287 -24.82 1.05 6.11
C ALA A 287 -26.29 1.50 6.12
N GLU A 288 -26.54 2.82 6.07
CA GLU A 288 -27.90 3.37 6.05
C GLU A 288 -28.70 2.96 4.81
N LYS A 289 -28.03 2.81 3.66
CA LYS A 289 -28.66 2.31 2.42
C LYS A 289 -29.03 0.83 2.54
N MET A 290 -28.07 0.01 2.99
CA MET A 290 -28.21 -1.44 3.11
C MET A 290 -29.18 -1.86 4.23
N ALA A 291 -29.28 -1.07 5.31
CA ALA A 291 -30.19 -1.29 6.43
C ALA A 291 -31.67 -1.37 6.03
N LYS A 292 -32.02 -0.92 4.82
CA LYS A 292 -33.37 -1.05 4.25
C LYS A 292 -33.71 -2.48 3.81
N SER A 293 -32.72 -3.36 3.70
CA SER A 293 -32.89 -4.69 3.11
C SER A 293 -32.24 -5.81 3.91
N VAL A 294 -31.20 -5.51 4.69
CA VAL A 294 -30.48 -6.46 5.56
C VAL A 294 -30.08 -5.79 6.86
N GLU A 295 -29.90 -6.58 7.92
CA GLU A 295 -29.28 -6.10 9.15
C GLU A 295 -27.79 -5.84 8.93
N VAL A 296 -27.33 -4.64 9.27
CA VAL A 296 -25.91 -4.24 9.13
C VAL A 296 -25.24 -4.33 10.49
N ALA A 297 -24.32 -5.27 10.64
CA ALA A 297 -23.58 -5.53 11.88
C ALA A 297 -22.55 -4.45 12.20
N GLY A 298 -22.07 -3.72 11.18
CA GLY A 298 -21.10 -2.64 11.37
C GLY A 298 -20.57 -2.05 10.07
N HIS A 299 -19.57 -1.19 10.21
CA HIS A 299 -18.83 -0.65 9.08
C HIS A 299 -17.33 -0.57 9.36
N VAL A 300 -16.53 -0.74 8.31
CA VAL A 300 -15.09 -0.52 8.29
C VAL A 300 -14.85 0.67 7.37
N SER A 301 -14.48 1.82 7.94
CA SER A 301 -14.18 3.01 7.14
C SER A 301 -13.01 2.78 6.20
N VAL A 302 -13.12 3.30 4.99
CA VAL A 302 -12.02 3.31 4.01
C VAL A 302 -10.83 4.10 4.58
N GLY A 303 -9.64 3.50 4.54
CA GLY A 303 -8.37 4.14 4.89
C GLY A 303 -7.66 4.73 3.67
N TYR A 304 -6.61 5.51 3.91
CA TYR A 304 -5.69 6.00 2.89
C TYR A 304 -4.25 5.81 3.37
N ASP A 305 -3.29 5.84 2.44
CA ASP A 305 -1.87 5.79 2.74
C ASP A 305 -1.39 7.20 3.15
N ASN A 306 -1.17 7.40 4.45
CA ASN A 306 -0.75 8.69 5.02
C ASN A 306 0.72 9.04 4.74
N LEU A 307 1.54 8.08 4.30
CA LEU A 307 2.91 8.33 3.85
C LEU A 307 2.94 8.78 2.38
N MET A 308 1.90 8.43 1.61
CA MET A 308 1.78 8.84 0.21
C MET A 308 0.98 10.14 0.04
N PHE A 309 -0.15 10.25 0.75
CA PHE A 309 -1.08 11.37 0.70
C PHE A 309 -0.94 12.23 1.95
N TYR A 310 -0.23 13.33 1.80
CA TYR A 310 -0.01 14.36 2.80
C TYR A 310 0.18 15.71 2.09
N PRO A 311 -0.03 16.85 2.77
CA PRO A 311 0.18 18.15 2.16
C PRO A 311 1.64 18.32 1.75
N LYS A 312 1.87 18.58 0.46
CA LYS A 312 3.19 18.89 -0.07
C LYS A 312 3.24 20.39 -0.36
N ASN A 313 4.45 20.95 -0.40
CA ASN A 313 4.60 22.32 -0.88
C ASN A 313 4.35 22.33 -2.39
N ARG A 314 3.66 23.36 -2.88
CA ARG A 314 3.47 23.57 -4.31
C ARG A 314 4.84 23.53 -4.99
N GLU A 315 5.01 22.60 -5.93
CA GLU A 315 6.21 22.62 -6.77
C GLU A 315 6.11 23.84 -7.69
N GLY A 316 7.22 24.56 -7.93
CA GLY A 316 7.20 25.72 -8.81
C GLY A 316 6.57 25.39 -10.17
N GLY A 317 5.73 26.27 -10.70
CA GLY A 317 4.95 25.95 -11.90
C GLY A 317 3.80 26.91 -12.19
N ASP A 318 2.64 26.36 -12.55
CA ASP A 318 1.44 27.14 -12.84
C ASP A 318 0.85 27.70 -11.54
N GLU A 319 0.81 29.03 -11.41
CA GLU A 319 0.36 29.75 -10.22
C GLU A 319 -1.17 29.96 -10.18
N ARG A 320 -1.91 29.54 -11.22
CA ARG A 320 -3.37 29.69 -11.25
C ARG A 320 -4.00 28.76 -10.20
N PRO A 321 -5.11 29.17 -9.56
CA PRO A 321 -5.94 28.25 -8.79
C PRO A 321 -6.30 27.03 -9.65
N THR A 322 -6.03 25.84 -9.15
CA THR A 322 -6.17 24.59 -9.88
C THR A 322 -7.28 23.75 -9.28
N VAL A 323 -8.28 23.45 -10.09
CA VAL A 323 -9.36 22.50 -9.76
C VAL A 323 -9.04 21.17 -10.42
N LEU A 324 -9.00 20.09 -9.65
CA LEU A 324 -8.95 18.73 -10.19
C LEU A 324 -10.33 18.08 -10.05
N VAL A 325 -10.92 17.71 -11.18
CA VAL A 325 -12.18 16.95 -11.22
C VAL A 325 -11.90 15.48 -11.53
N SER A 326 -12.54 14.57 -10.79
CA SER A 326 -12.51 13.14 -11.10
C SER A 326 -13.54 12.81 -12.18
N LEU A 327 -13.05 12.57 -13.40
CA LEU A 327 -13.84 12.16 -14.57
C LEU A 327 -13.38 10.76 -14.98
N GLY A 328 -13.83 9.76 -14.22
CA GLY A 328 -13.43 8.36 -14.41
C GLY A 328 -14.03 7.72 -15.66
N ASN A 329 -13.91 6.39 -15.76
CA ASN A 329 -14.44 5.58 -16.86
C ASN A 329 -15.90 5.99 -17.20
N LEU A 330 -16.09 6.51 -18.43
CA LEU A 330 -17.37 7.02 -18.95
C LEU A 330 -18.48 5.97 -18.95
N VAL A 331 -18.15 4.69 -18.78
CA VAL A 331 -19.09 3.57 -18.75
C VAL A 331 -19.99 3.58 -17.51
N TYR A 332 -19.61 4.25 -16.41
CA TYR A 332 -20.37 4.21 -15.15
C TYR A 332 -21.12 5.53 -14.88
N PRO A 333 -22.43 5.62 -15.17
CA PRO A 333 -23.19 6.88 -15.06
C PRO A 333 -23.25 7.46 -13.64
N PHE A 334 -23.10 6.61 -12.62
CA PHE A 334 -23.10 7.02 -11.22
C PHE A 334 -21.84 7.80 -10.81
N LYS A 335 -20.77 7.79 -11.62
CA LYS A 335 -19.59 8.66 -11.43
C LYS A 335 -19.87 10.12 -11.76
N GLY A 336 -20.99 10.42 -12.43
CA GLY A 336 -21.45 11.80 -12.63
C GLY A 336 -20.56 12.61 -13.57
N ASN A 337 -19.91 11.97 -14.54
CA ASN A 337 -19.00 12.64 -15.47
C ASN A 337 -19.67 13.83 -16.18
N ASP A 338 -20.90 13.67 -16.68
CA ASP A 338 -21.63 14.74 -17.37
C ASP A 338 -21.76 16.01 -16.52
N ARG A 339 -22.20 15.87 -15.25
CA ARG A 339 -22.31 17.02 -14.33
C ARG A 339 -20.94 17.59 -13.96
N GLY A 340 -19.89 16.77 -13.91
CA GLY A 340 -18.52 17.24 -13.70
C GLY A 340 -18.03 18.10 -14.86
N ILE A 341 -18.31 17.68 -16.10
CA ILE A 341 -18.01 18.43 -17.31
C ILE A 341 -18.82 19.73 -17.37
N ASP A 342 -20.12 19.68 -17.08
CA ASP A 342 -20.99 20.85 -17.05
C ASP A 342 -20.52 21.87 -15.99
N MET A 343 -20.17 21.40 -14.78
CA MET A 343 -19.58 22.24 -13.73
C MET A 343 -18.32 22.93 -14.22
N CYS A 344 -17.40 22.20 -14.87
CA CYS A 344 -16.16 22.78 -15.39
C CYS A 344 -16.43 23.83 -16.48
N ARG A 345 -17.43 23.62 -17.34
CA ARG A 345 -17.83 24.56 -18.39
C ARG A 345 -18.37 25.87 -17.79
N GLU A 346 -19.24 25.76 -16.80
CA GLU A 346 -19.81 26.91 -16.09
C GLU A 346 -18.73 27.66 -15.30
N LEU A 347 -17.84 26.93 -14.62
CA LEU A 347 -16.72 27.51 -13.88
C LEU A 347 -15.78 28.30 -14.80
N HIS A 348 -15.40 27.72 -15.95
CA HIS A 348 -14.58 28.40 -16.94
C HIS A 348 -15.25 29.69 -17.46
N THR A 349 -16.55 29.61 -17.77
CA THR A 349 -17.36 30.76 -18.24
C THR A 349 -17.41 31.86 -17.19
N LEU A 350 -17.62 31.49 -15.92
CA LEU A 350 -17.66 32.42 -14.80
C LEU A 350 -16.31 33.10 -14.58
N CYS A 351 -15.20 32.36 -14.59
CA CYS A 351 -13.86 32.91 -14.46
C CYS A 351 -13.55 33.91 -15.59
N LYS A 352 -13.87 33.55 -16.84
CA LYS A 352 -13.69 34.42 -18.01
C LYS A 352 -14.49 35.71 -17.89
N LYS A 353 -15.77 35.63 -17.50
CA LYS A 353 -16.63 36.81 -17.28
C LYS A 353 -16.08 37.75 -16.21
N ASN A 354 -15.47 37.19 -15.17
CA ASN A 354 -14.90 37.95 -14.04
C ASN A 354 -13.41 38.29 -14.21
N LYS A 355 -12.81 38.05 -15.40
CA LYS A 355 -11.39 38.27 -15.68
C LYS A 355 -10.48 37.58 -14.65
N LYS A 356 -10.83 36.35 -14.27
CA LYS A 356 -10.04 35.47 -13.42
C LYS A 356 -9.46 34.34 -14.25
N GLU A 357 -8.26 33.92 -13.89
CA GLU A 357 -7.63 32.74 -14.48
C GLU A 357 -7.82 31.54 -13.56
N ILE A 358 -8.00 30.37 -14.17
CA ILE A 358 -8.16 29.10 -13.48
C ILE A 358 -7.56 28.00 -14.33
N ARG A 359 -6.99 26.99 -13.69
CA ARG A 359 -6.57 25.74 -14.33
C ARG A 359 -7.56 24.65 -13.94
N ILE A 360 -8.09 23.93 -14.93
CA ILE A 360 -9.01 22.82 -14.70
C ILE A 360 -8.35 21.55 -15.21
N LEU A 361 -8.09 20.62 -14.28
CA LEU A 361 -7.51 19.33 -14.54
C LEU A 361 -8.58 18.24 -14.42
N ALA A 362 -8.45 17.16 -15.19
CA ALA A 362 -9.31 15.99 -15.07
C ALA A 362 -8.49 14.71 -14.92
N ASN A 363 -8.80 13.91 -13.90
CA ASN A 363 -8.29 12.54 -13.74
C ASN A 363 -9.26 11.53 -14.35
N GLY A 364 -8.74 10.50 -15.00
CA GLY A 364 -9.52 9.37 -15.55
C GLY A 364 -9.91 9.50 -17.02
N ILE A 365 -9.55 10.61 -17.66
CA ILE A 365 -9.82 10.91 -19.07
C ILE A 365 -8.65 11.66 -19.70
N ASP A 366 -8.31 11.34 -20.95
CA ASP A 366 -7.19 11.97 -21.66
C ASP A 366 -7.56 13.34 -22.25
N GLN A 367 -8.79 13.48 -22.77
CA GLN A 367 -9.26 14.71 -23.38
C GLN A 367 -10.79 14.80 -23.41
N ILE A 368 -11.32 16.02 -23.42
CA ILE A 368 -12.75 16.30 -23.59
C ILE A 368 -12.92 17.25 -24.77
N THR A 369 -13.39 16.71 -25.89
CA THR A 369 -13.49 17.43 -27.17
C THR A 369 -14.35 18.70 -27.06
N ASP A 370 -15.45 18.62 -26.30
CA ASP A 370 -16.43 19.71 -26.20
C ASP A 370 -16.10 20.74 -25.11
N CYS A 371 -14.98 20.59 -24.41
CA CYS A 371 -14.53 21.52 -23.38
C CYS A 371 -12.99 21.57 -23.30
N PRO A 372 -12.31 22.24 -24.25
CA PRO A 372 -10.85 22.28 -24.30
C PRO A 372 -10.19 23.02 -23.12
N ALA A 373 -10.99 23.70 -22.29
CA ALA A 373 -10.52 24.30 -21.05
C ALA A 373 -10.16 23.26 -19.98
N ILE A 374 -10.62 22.01 -20.12
CA ILE A 374 -10.31 20.90 -19.21
C ILE A 374 -9.10 20.14 -19.74
N ILE A 375 -8.04 20.09 -18.94
CA ILE A 375 -6.81 19.37 -19.26
C ILE A 375 -6.93 17.95 -18.71
N GLY A 376 -7.11 16.96 -19.59
CA GLY A 376 -7.12 15.56 -19.21
C GLY A 376 -5.73 15.05 -18.85
N LEU A 377 -5.61 14.36 -17.72
CA LEU A 377 -4.37 13.75 -17.22
C LEU A 377 -4.29 12.25 -17.50
N GLY A 378 -5.35 11.69 -18.09
CA GLY A 378 -5.54 10.25 -18.25
C GLY A 378 -5.78 9.54 -16.92
N VAL A 379 -5.68 8.21 -16.94
CA VAL A 379 -5.69 7.40 -15.72
C VAL A 379 -4.33 7.51 -15.04
N MET A 380 -4.29 8.10 -13.84
CA MET A 380 -3.06 8.23 -13.06
C MET A 380 -2.85 7.03 -12.13
N ASN A 381 -1.60 6.59 -11.99
CA ASN A 381 -1.22 5.70 -10.90
C ASN A 381 -1.22 6.46 -9.56
N GLN A 382 -1.23 5.72 -8.45
CA GLN A 382 -1.38 6.30 -7.12
C GLN A 382 -0.26 7.32 -6.77
N PRO A 383 1.04 7.04 -7.03
CA PRO A 383 2.10 8.01 -6.76
C PRO A 383 1.95 9.31 -7.56
N ARG A 384 1.58 9.23 -8.85
CA ARG A 384 1.33 10.42 -9.67
C ARG A 384 0.11 11.19 -9.18
N PHE A 385 -0.96 10.50 -8.79
CA PHE A 385 -2.16 11.12 -8.24
C PHE A 385 -1.85 11.87 -6.94
N ALA A 386 -1.14 11.23 -6.00
CA ALA A 386 -0.70 11.82 -4.75
C ALA A 386 0.29 12.98 -4.93
N LYS A 387 1.11 12.95 -6.00
CA LYS A 387 1.95 14.08 -6.37
C LYS A 387 1.09 15.26 -6.81
N VAL A 388 0.24 15.07 -7.82
CA VAL A 388 -0.64 16.12 -8.37
C VAL A 388 -1.49 16.75 -7.26
N LEU A 389 -2.14 15.94 -6.43
CA LEU A 389 -2.95 16.43 -5.32
C LEU A 389 -2.13 17.29 -4.34
N GLY A 390 -0.96 16.83 -3.90
CA GLY A 390 -0.17 17.55 -2.92
C GLY A 390 0.59 18.76 -3.47
N THR A 391 0.89 18.83 -4.77
CA THR A 391 1.80 19.84 -5.33
C THR A 391 1.16 20.79 -6.34
N GLU A 392 -0.03 20.49 -6.87
CA GLU A 392 -0.64 21.27 -7.96
C GLU A 392 -2.09 21.67 -7.73
N VAL A 393 -2.83 20.98 -6.86
CA VAL A 393 -4.30 21.10 -6.75
C VAL A 393 -4.68 21.94 -5.53
N ASP A 394 -5.57 22.91 -5.75
CA ASP A 394 -6.13 23.75 -4.69
C ASP A 394 -7.55 23.34 -4.29
N ILE A 395 -8.29 22.74 -5.22
CA ILE A 395 -9.66 22.24 -5.02
C ILE A 395 -9.83 20.91 -5.73
N TYR A 396 -10.17 19.87 -4.98
CA TYR A 396 -10.62 18.61 -5.54
C TYR A 396 -12.15 18.51 -5.65
N CYS A 397 -12.65 17.98 -6.78
CA CYS A 397 -14.07 17.74 -7.00
C CYS A 397 -14.37 16.31 -7.45
N ASP A 398 -15.22 15.62 -6.68
CA ASP A 398 -15.81 14.34 -7.07
C ASP A 398 -17.29 14.54 -7.45
N PRO A 399 -17.65 14.40 -8.75
CA PRO A 399 -19.02 14.59 -9.22
C PRO A 399 -19.92 13.35 -9.02
N ALA A 400 -19.46 12.32 -8.32
CA ALA A 400 -20.23 11.09 -8.14
C ALA A 400 -21.64 11.33 -7.57
N LYS A 401 -22.61 10.58 -8.12
CA LYS A 401 -24.00 10.48 -7.63
C LYS A 401 -24.15 9.40 -6.58
N ASN A 402 -23.25 8.42 -6.58
CA ASN A 402 -23.17 7.36 -5.60
C ASN A 402 -21.78 7.34 -4.99
N HIS A 403 -21.71 7.44 -3.66
CA HIS A 403 -20.47 7.33 -2.91
C HIS A 403 -20.24 5.85 -2.64
N SER A 404 -19.54 5.16 -3.53
CA SER A 404 -19.06 3.81 -3.23
C SER A 404 -17.95 3.89 -2.19
N TYR A 405 -16.79 4.47 -2.53
CA TYR A 405 -15.59 4.43 -1.69
C TYR A 405 -15.21 5.78 -1.08
N GLY A 406 -15.48 6.89 -1.78
CA GLY A 406 -14.97 8.21 -1.39
C GLY A 406 -13.44 8.31 -1.30
N LEU A 407 -12.70 7.26 -1.69
CA LEU A 407 -11.25 7.17 -1.52
C LEU A 407 -10.50 8.32 -2.20
N PRO A 408 -10.77 8.68 -3.47
CA PRO A 408 -10.12 9.84 -4.08
C PRO A 408 -10.38 11.16 -3.34
N SER A 409 -11.57 11.34 -2.77
CA SER A 409 -11.89 12.53 -1.97
C SER A 409 -11.16 12.51 -0.63
N LEU A 410 -11.01 11.34 0.00
CA LEU A 410 -10.23 11.17 1.22
C LEU A 410 -8.74 11.44 0.98
N GLU A 411 -8.20 10.90 -0.11
CA GLU A 411 -6.83 11.13 -0.59
C GLU A 411 -6.56 12.62 -0.89
N ALA A 412 -7.54 13.32 -1.48
CA ALA A 412 -7.47 14.76 -1.70
C ALA A 412 -7.45 15.56 -0.39
N MET A 413 -8.38 15.27 0.54
CA MET A 413 -8.40 15.92 1.86
C MET A 413 -7.10 15.68 2.62
N ALA A 414 -6.56 14.46 2.58
CA ALA A 414 -5.29 14.12 3.20
C ALA A 414 -4.10 14.88 2.57
N SER A 415 -4.19 15.21 1.28
CA SER A 415 -3.17 15.98 0.56
C SER A 415 -3.32 17.49 0.70
N GLY A 416 -4.35 17.98 1.40
CA GLY A 416 -4.62 19.41 1.58
C GLY A 416 -5.28 20.10 0.39
N ALA A 417 -5.88 19.32 -0.53
CA ALA A 417 -6.55 19.78 -1.74
C ALA A 417 -8.08 19.99 -1.58
#